data_AF-A0A5U9KVH7-F1
#
_entry.id   AF-A0A5U9KVH7-F1
#
_cell.length_a   1.000
_cell.length_b   1.000
_cell.length_c   1.000
_cell.angle_alpha   90.00
_cell.angle_beta   90.00
_cell.angle_gamma   90.00
#
_symmetry.space_group_name_H-M   'P 1'
#
loop_
_entity.id
_entity.type
_entity.pdbx_description
1 polymer ?
#
loop_
_entity_poly.entity_id
_entity_poly.type
_entity_poly.pdbx_seq_one_letter_code
_entity_poly.pdbx_strand_id
1 'polypeptide(L)' 'MLTVYPNPKDILRPIAAALEAAQYIALDPDNTDLAHDLIAWAHETADRAAKAHNVQEVHHD' A
#
# COMPACT_ATOMS: atom_id res chain seq x y z
N MET A 1 -15.32 -2.03 -4.45
CA MET A 1 -14.64 -2.09 -5.76
C MET A 1 -13.16 -2.29 -5.49
N LEU A 2 -12.55 -3.37 -6.00
CA LEU A 2 -11.10 -3.58 -5.86
C LEU A 2 -10.41 -2.65 -6.85
N THR A 3 -9.66 -1.65 -6.36
CA THR A 3 -8.86 -0.79 -7.23
C THR A 3 -7.71 -1.63 -7.80
N VAL A 4 -7.84 -2.04 -9.06
CA VAL A 4 -6.77 -2.73 -9.79
C VAL A 4 -5.92 -1.65 -10.44
N TYR A 5 -4.65 -1.57 -10.04
CA TYR A 5 -3.71 -0.62 -10.60
C TYR A 5 -3.09 -1.24 -11.87
N PRO A 6 -3.24 -0.60 -13.03
CA PRO A 6 -2.76 -1.17 -14.30
C PRO A 6 -1.23 -1.22 -14.38
N ASN A 7 -0.51 -0.37 -13.63
CA ASN A 7 0.94 -0.44 -13.50
C ASN A 7 1.35 -0.50 -12.02
N PRO A 8 2.46 -1.18 -11.69
CA PRO A 8 2.97 -1.28 -10.32
C PRO A 8 3.29 0.11 -9.77
N LYS A 9 3.83 0.99 -10.59
CA LYS A 9 4.17 2.36 -10.21
C LYS A 9 2.95 3.19 -9.77
N ASP A 10 1.75 2.83 -10.21
CA ASP A 10 0.52 3.55 -9.87
C ASP A 10 0.09 3.25 -8.42
N ILE A 11 0.53 2.13 -7.83
CA ILE A 11 0.30 1.78 -6.41
C ILE A 11 1.22 2.57 -5.46
N LEU A 12 2.34 3.10 -5.96
CA LEU A 12 3.33 3.77 -5.11
C LEU A 12 2.80 5.08 -4.54
N ARG A 13 1.99 5.82 -5.31
CA ARG A 13 1.37 7.08 -4.88
C ARG A 13 0.42 6.89 -3.67
N PRO A 14 -0.56 5.97 -3.70
CA PRO A 14 -1.43 5.75 -2.55
C PRO A 14 -0.70 5.13 -1.35
N ILE A 15 0.31 4.27 -1.57
CA ILE A 15 1.17 3.76 -0.47
C ILE A 15 1.91 4.91 0.22
N ALA A 16 2.54 5.80 -0.57
CA ALA A 16 3.24 6.96 -0.02
C ALA A 16 2.30 7.88 0.78
N ALA A 17 1.11 8.16 0.23
CA ALA A 17 0.11 8.98 0.92
C ALA A 17 -0.36 8.38 2.25
N ALA A 18 -0.54 7.05 2.32
CA ALA A 18 -0.92 6.36 3.55
C ALA A 18 0.20 6.41 4.61
N LEU A 19 1.46 6.26 4.19
CA LEU A 19 2.62 6.37 5.10
C LEU A 19 2.84 7.81 5.59
N GLU A 20 2.61 8.82 4.75
CA GLU A 20 2.64 10.23 5.17
C GLU A 20 1.53 10.54 6.17
N ALA A 21 0.31 10.05 5.91
CA ALA A 21 -0.81 10.20 6.84
C ALA A 21 -0.52 9.50 8.17
N ALA A 22 0.03 8.28 8.17
CA ALA A 22 0.40 7.56 9.38
C ALA A 22 1.42 8.34 10.22
N GLN A 23 2.42 8.96 9.60
CA GLN A 23 3.42 9.77 10.30
C GLN A 23 2.80 11.03 10.93
N TYR A 24 1.87 11.69 10.23
CA TYR A 24 1.18 12.85 10.78
C TYR A 24 0.26 12.47 11.94
N ILE A 25 -0.46 11.36 11.82
CA ILE A 25 -1.40 10.87 12.83
C ILE A 25 -0.65 10.37 14.07
N ALA A 26 0.52 9.75 13.91
CA ALA A 26 1.35 9.28 15.02
C ALA A 26 1.92 10.40 15.91
N LEU A 27 1.79 11.67 15.50
CA LEU A 27 2.09 12.83 16.36
C LEU A 27 1.06 12.98 17.49
N ASP A 28 -0.13 12.39 17.33
CA ASP A 28 -1.17 12.33 18.34
C ASP A 28 -1.18 10.94 19.01
N PRO A 29 -0.85 10.86 20.32
CA PRO A 29 -0.81 9.58 21.04
C PRO A 29 -2.17 8.86 21.13
N ASP A 30 -3.29 9.57 20.96
CA ASP A 30 -4.62 8.94 20.96
C ASP A 30 -4.97 8.26 19.63
N ASN A 31 -4.20 8.51 18.56
CA ASN A 31 -4.48 7.98 17.22
C ASN A 31 -3.42 6.96 16.75
N THR A 32 -2.65 6.41 17.68
CA THR A 32 -1.57 5.45 17.41
C THR A 32 -2.07 4.20 16.69
N ASP A 33 -3.25 3.69 17.04
CA ASP A 33 -3.87 2.53 16.37
C ASP A 33 -4.15 2.80 14.89
N LEU A 34 -4.67 3.99 14.55
CA LEU A 34 -4.95 4.37 13.16
C LEU A 34 -3.66 4.51 12.33
N ALA A 35 -2.59 5.02 12.94
CA ALA A 35 -1.28 5.06 12.28
C ALA A 35 -0.74 3.65 12.01
N HIS A 36 -0.90 2.72 12.96
CA HIS A 36 -0.51 1.32 12.79
C HIS A 36 -1.30 0.64 11.67
N ASP A 37 -2.61 0.86 11.60
CA ASP A 37 -3.47 0.30 10.56
C ASP A 37 -3.09 0.81 9.17
N LEU A 38 -2.75 2.09 9.03
CA LEU A 38 -2.30 2.68 7.76
C LEU A 38 -0.96 2.09 7.30
N ILE A 39 -0.02 1.86 8.23
CA ILE A 39 1.27 1.24 7.93
C ILE A 39 1.07 -0.23 7.52
N ALA A 40 0.22 -0.97 8.23
CA ALA A 40 -0.10 -2.36 7.91
C ALA A 40 -0.74 -2.46 6.51
N TRP A 41 -1.73 -1.60 6.23
CA TRP A 41 -2.36 -1.52 4.92
C TRP A 41 -1.36 -1.21 3.80
N ALA A 42 -0.42 -0.27 4.03
CA ALA A 42 0.61 0.08 3.05
C ALA A 42 1.52 -1.12 2.72
N HIS A 43 1.93 -1.88 3.74
CA HIS A 43 2.74 -3.10 3.54
C HIS A 43 1.98 -4.20 2.81
N GLU A 44 0.73 -4.49 3.20
CA GLU A 44 -0.10 -5.47 2.51
C GLU A 44 -0.33 -5.09 1.05
N THR A 45 -0.53 -3.80 0.79
CA THR A 45 -0.76 -3.28 -0.56
C THR A 45 0.51 -3.40 -1.41
N ALA A 46 1.68 -3.14 -0.84
CA ALA A 46 2.97 -3.36 -1.50
C ALA A 46 3.21 -4.85 -1.83
N ASP A 47 2.93 -5.75 -0.89
CA ASP A 47 3.05 -7.20 -1.10
C ASP A 47 2.10 -7.71 -2.19
N ARG A 48 0.84 -7.26 -2.18
CA ARG A 48 -0.14 -7.58 -3.23
C ARG A 48 0.31 -7.07 -4.59
N ALA A 49 0.84 -5.84 -4.66
CA ALA A 49 1.35 -5.29 -5.91
C ALA A 49 2.56 -6.08 -6.43
N ALA A 50 3.51 -6.45 -5.56
CA ALA A 50 4.66 -7.26 -5.93
C ALA A 50 4.24 -8.66 -6.43
N LYS A 51 3.26 -9.30 -5.78
CA LYS A 51 2.71 -10.60 -6.22
C LYS A 51 1.97 -10.49 -7.55
N ALA A 52 1.18 -9.44 -7.75
CA ALA A 52 0.47 -9.21 -9.01
C ALA A 52 1.44 -9.03 -10.20
N HIS A 53 2.60 -8.43 -9.97
CA HIS A 53 3.69 -8.32 -10.96
C HIS A 53 4.27 -9.67 -11.34
N ASN A 54 4.59 -10.50 -10.33
CA ASN A 54 5.12 -11.84 -10.57
C ASN A 54 4.13 -12.76 -11.32
N VAL A 55 2.81 -12.55 -11.20
CA VAL A 55 1.80 -13.37 -11.91
C VAL A 55 1.70 -12.99 -13.39
N GLN A 56 2.01 -11.74 -13.77
CA GLN A 56 1.99 -11.31 -15.17
C GLN A 56 3.21 -11.83 -15.97
N GLU A 57 4.36 -12.02 -15.32
CA GLU A 57 5.58 -12.53 -15.97
C GLU A 57 5.52 -14.04 -16.30
N VAL A 58 4.66 -14.81 -15.63
CA VAL A 58 4.57 -16.28 -15.80
C VAL A 58 3.59 -16.70 -16.91
N HIS A 59 2.80 -15.77 -17.47
CA HIS A 59 1.77 -16.07 -18.48
C HIS A 59 2.15 -15.66 -19.91
N HIS A 60 3.45 -15.45 -20.18
CA HIS A 60 3.97 -15.12 -21.51
C HIS A 60 4.84 -16.28 -22.02
N ASP A 61 4.19 -17.36 -22.46
CA ASP A 61 4.76 -18.43 -23.31
C ASP A 61 4.11 -18.37 -24.70
#